data_AF-A0A2N2IZ25-F1
#
_entry.id   AF-A0A2N2IZ25-F1
#
_cell.length_a   1.000
_cell.length_b   1.000
_cell.length_c   1.000
_cell.angle_alpha   90.00
_cell.angle_beta   90.00
_cell.angle_gamma   90.00
#
_symmetry.space_group_name_H-M   'P 1'
#
loop_
_entity.id
_entity.type
_entity.pdbx_description
1 polymer ?
#
loop_
_entity_poly.entity_id
_entity_poly.type
_entity_poly.pdbx_seq_one_letter_code
_entity_poly.pdbx_strand_id
1 'polypeptide(L)'
;MQDLAVDMQAVVDGISREDWPLVAKNGLRIADHPQPPLAEKMRILNFIGSDAGKFKGYDEKTHQAGQEMKRAAARRDGTAVILAFATLQNSCLACHKNFRKSFQEHFYEQR
;
A
#
# COMPACT_ATOMS: atom_id res chain seq x y z
N MET A 1 -2.39 -6.07 6.49
CA MET A 1 -2.43 -6.13 5.01
C MET A 1 -3.77 -6.57 4.42
N GLN A 2 -4.61 -7.37 5.09
CA GLN A 2 -5.93 -7.76 4.52
C GLN A 2 -6.84 -6.55 4.27
N ASP A 3 -6.86 -5.59 5.20
CA ASP A 3 -7.65 -4.36 5.05
C ASP A 3 -7.22 -3.52 3.83
N LEU A 4 -5.93 -3.52 3.49
CA LEU A 4 -5.45 -2.84 2.28
C LEU A 4 -6.08 -3.42 1.01
N ALA A 5 -6.29 -4.74 0.94
CA ALA A 5 -6.92 -5.34 -0.24
C ALA A 5 -8.39 -4.89 -0.40
N VAL A 6 -9.09 -4.71 0.72
CA VAL A 6 -10.47 -4.19 0.73
C VAL A 6 -10.49 -2.72 0.29
N ASP A 7 -9.61 -1.90 0.85
CA ASP A 7 -9.53 -0.47 0.49
C ASP A 7 -9.15 -0.30 -0.99
N MET A 8 -8.26 -1.13 -1.53
CA MET A 8 -7.89 -1.15 -2.95
C MET A 8 -9.09 -1.46 -3.86
N GLN A 9 -9.92 -2.45 -3.51
CA GLN A 9 -11.12 -2.78 -4.27
C GLN A 9 -12.14 -1.64 -4.24
N ALA A 10 -12.31 -0.99 -3.08
CA ALA A 10 -13.19 0.17 -2.95
C ALA A 10 -12.71 1.37 -3.79
N VAL A 11 -11.39 1.57 -3.93
CA VAL A 11 -10.84 2.58 -4.85
C VAL A 11 -11.19 2.26 -6.31
N VAL A 12 -11.11 1.00 -6.75
CA VAL A 12 -11.48 0.61 -8.12
C VAL A 12 -12.95 0.90 -8.41
N ASP A 13 -13.84 0.50 -7.50
CA ASP A 13 -15.28 0.79 -7.64
C ASP A 13 -15.55 2.30 -7.63
N GLY A 14 -14.90 3.03 -6.72
CA GLY A 14 -15.02 4.49 -6.63
C GLY A 14 -14.54 5.21 -7.89
N ILE A 15 -13.40 4.82 -8.47
CA ILE A 15 -12.91 5.38 -9.74
C ILE A 15 -13.92 5.12 -10.86
N SER A 16 -14.46 3.89 -10.95
CA SER A 16 -15.37 3.49 -12.03
C SER A 16 -16.70 4.25 -12.02
N ARG A 17 -17.10 4.77 -10.86
CA ARG A 17 -18.35 5.53 -10.64
C ARG A 17 -18.11 7.03 -10.44
N GLU A 18 -16.85 7.47 -10.49
CA GLU A 18 -16.44 8.82 -10.14
C GLU A 18 -16.87 9.24 -8.71
N ASP A 19 -16.95 8.28 -7.78
CA ASP A 19 -17.21 8.52 -6.36
C ASP A 19 -15.91 9.00 -5.67
N TRP A 20 -15.61 10.27 -5.90
CA TRP A 20 -14.41 10.90 -5.34
C TRP A 20 -14.35 10.94 -3.81
N PRO A 21 -15.45 11.13 -3.07
CA PRO A 21 -15.46 10.94 -1.62
C PRO A 21 -15.01 9.54 -1.18
N LEU A 22 -15.50 8.48 -1.86
CA LEU A 22 -15.08 7.11 -1.58
C LEU A 22 -13.60 6.90 -1.89
N VAL A 23 -13.12 7.40 -3.03
CA VAL A 23 -11.70 7.34 -3.39
C VAL A 23 -10.84 8.07 -2.36
N ALA A 24 -11.23 9.27 -1.93
CA ALA A 24 -10.46 10.04 -0.96
C ALA A 24 -10.38 9.37 0.41
N LYS A 25 -11.49 8.81 0.88
CA LYS A 25 -11.55 8.05 2.14
C LYS A 25 -10.63 6.84 2.10
N ASN A 26 -10.70 6.04 1.03
CA ASN A 26 -9.89 4.82 0.94
C ASN A 26 -8.42 5.12 0.63
N GLY A 27 -8.12 6.16 -0.15
CA GLY A 27 -6.75 6.64 -0.35
C GLY A 27 -6.07 7.02 0.97
N LEU A 28 -6.78 7.68 1.88
CA LEU A 28 -6.28 7.96 3.23
C LEU A 28 -6.07 6.69 4.07
N ARG A 29 -7.04 5.76 4.04
CA ARG A 29 -6.92 4.48 4.77
C ARG A 29 -5.72 3.64 4.30
N ILE A 30 -5.44 3.66 3.00
CA ILE A 30 -4.24 3.04 2.43
C ILE A 30 -2.97 3.76 2.91
N ALA A 31 -2.98 5.10 2.91
CA ALA A 31 -1.84 5.88 3.34
C ALA A 31 -1.50 5.61 4.81
N ASP A 32 -2.51 5.63 5.67
CA ASP A 32 -2.37 5.52 7.12
C ASP A 32 -2.69 4.10 7.61
N HIS A 33 -2.35 3.10 6.81
CA HIS A 33 -2.64 1.71 7.14
C HIS A 33 -1.91 1.29 8.44
N PRO A 34 -2.51 0.42 9.27
CA PRO A 34 -1.93 0.01 10.54
C PRO A 34 -0.54 -0.60 10.38
N GLN A 35 0.40 -0.11 11.18
CA GLN A 35 1.77 -0.63 11.26
C GLN A 35 1.83 -1.77 12.29
N PRO A 36 2.72 -2.77 12.10
CA PRO A 36 2.90 -3.83 13.09
C PRO A 36 3.49 -3.26 14.39
N PRO A 37 3.27 -3.92 15.55
CA PRO A 37 3.91 -3.57 16.81
C PRO A 37 5.44 -3.48 16.68
N LEU A 38 6.08 -2.63 17.49
CA LEU A 38 7.52 -2.35 17.37
C LEU A 38 8.39 -3.61 17.40
N ALA A 39 8.09 -4.57 18.27
CA ALA A 39 8.83 -5.83 18.36
C ALA A 39 8.74 -6.65 17.05
N GLU A 40 7.55 -6.71 16.45
CA GLU A 40 7.34 -7.39 15.17
C GLU A 40 8.04 -6.64 14.03
N LYS A 41 7.95 -5.29 14.02
CA LYS A 41 8.68 -4.45 13.06
C LYS A 41 10.19 -4.72 13.10
N MET A 42 10.77 -4.83 14.29
CA MET A 42 12.21 -5.14 14.44
C MET A 42 12.55 -6.54 13.93
N ARG A 43 11.71 -7.55 14.20
CA ARG A 43 11.90 -8.90 13.66
C ARG A 43 11.88 -8.92 12.13
N ILE A 44 10.92 -8.20 11.53
CA ILE A 44 10.82 -8.06 10.07
C ILE A 44 12.08 -7.38 9.51
N LEU A 45 12.52 -6.27 10.09
CA LEU A 45 13.70 -5.55 9.61
C LEU A 45 14.98 -6.38 9.74
N ASN A 46 15.14 -7.15 10.82
CA ASN A 46 16.27 -8.07 10.98
C ASN A 46 16.26 -9.17 9.92
N PHE A 47 15.10 -9.73 9.58
CA PHE A 47 14.96 -10.72 8.52
C PHE A 47 15.27 -10.15 7.13
N ILE A 48 14.75 -8.96 6.83
CA ILE A 48 14.98 -8.29 5.54
C ILE A 48 16.45 -7.86 5.38
N GLY A 49 17.14 -7.56 6.48
CA GLY A 49 18.58 -7.31 6.50
C GLY A 49 18.99 -6.13 5.62
N SER A 50 19.94 -6.35 4.71
CA SER A 50 20.50 -5.32 3.83
C SER A 50 19.46 -4.64 2.92
N ASP A 51 18.34 -5.31 2.64
CA ASP A 51 17.27 -4.76 1.80
C ASP A 51 16.25 -3.88 2.56
N ALA A 52 16.50 -3.59 3.85
CA ALA A 52 15.56 -2.86 4.70
C ALA A 52 15.20 -1.47 4.16
N GLY A 53 16.16 -0.78 3.52
CA GLY A 53 15.92 0.51 2.87
C GLY A 53 14.95 0.38 1.69
N LYS A 54 15.09 -0.66 0.88
CA LYS A 54 14.21 -0.94 -0.27
C LYS A 54 12.81 -1.34 0.19
N PHE A 55 12.71 -2.17 1.23
CA PHE A 55 11.43 -2.56 1.84
C PHE A 55 10.66 -1.34 2.35
N LYS A 56 11.31 -0.50 3.17
CA LYS A 56 10.72 0.76 3.65
C LYS A 56 10.37 1.72 2.51
N GLY A 57 11.19 1.75 1.45
CA GLY A 57 10.92 2.57 0.28
C GLY A 57 9.64 2.19 -0.46
N TYR A 58 9.25 0.91 -0.48
CA TYR A 58 7.96 0.50 -1.05
C TYR A 58 6.78 0.90 -0.14
N ASP A 59 6.94 0.77 1.18
CA ASP A 59 5.93 1.21 2.16
C ASP A 59 5.68 2.73 2.05
N GLU A 60 6.75 3.52 2.01
CA GLU A 60 6.69 4.97 1.84
C GLU A 60 6.03 5.37 0.51
N LYS A 61 6.34 4.68 -0.60
CA LYS A 61 5.68 4.91 -1.88
C LYS A 61 4.18 4.62 -1.83
N THR A 62 3.78 3.57 -1.12
CA THR A 62 2.38 3.24 -0.88
C THR A 62 1.68 4.34 -0.08
N HIS A 63 2.32 4.83 0.99
CA HIS A 63 1.83 5.94 1.79
C HIS A 63 1.60 7.21 0.93
N GLN A 64 2.63 7.62 0.18
CA GLN A 64 2.59 8.81 -0.66
C GLN A 64 1.54 8.72 -1.76
N ALA A 65 1.42 7.57 -2.41
CA ALA A 65 0.41 7.34 -3.45
C ALA A 65 -1.02 7.38 -2.88
N GLY A 66 -1.24 6.84 -1.67
CA GLY A 66 -2.51 6.97 -0.96
C GLY A 66 -2.89 8.44 -0.68
N GLN A 67 -1.93 9.23 -0.18
CA GLN A 67 -2.13 10.66 0.05
C GLN A 67 -2.39 11.44 -1.24
N GLU A 68 -1.71 11.09 -2.34
CA GLU A 68 -1.96 11.74 -3.62
C GLU A 68 -3.33 11.38 -4.19
N MET A 69 -3.77 10.12 -4.09
CA MET A 69 -5.14 9.74 -4.47
C MET A 69 -6.17 10.56 -3.68
N LYS A 70 -5.98 10.73 -2.37
CA LYS A 70 -6.85 11.59 -1.55
C LYS A 70 -6.91 13.02 -2.08
N ARG A 71 -5.75 13.63 -2.33
CA ARG A 71 -5.67 15.02 -2.82
C ARG A 71 -6.28 15.16 -4.21
N ALA A 72 -5.99 14.24 -5.12
CA ALA A 72 -6.52 14.23 -6.48
C ALA A 72 -8.04 14.06 -6.49
N ALA A 73 -8.57 13.13 -5.69
CA ALA A 73 -10.00 12.91 -5.55
C ALA A 73 -10.71 14.14 -4.96
N ALA A 74 -10.11 14.82 -3.98
CA ALA A 74 -10.66 16.07 -3.45
C ALA A 74 -10.78 17.18 -4.52
N ARG A 75 -9.87 17.18 -5.51
CA ARG A 75 -9.92 18.08 -6.68
C ARG A 75 -10.80 17.56 -7.82
N ARG A 76 -11.38 16.36 -7.69
CA ARG A 76 -12.10 15.62 -8.75
C ARG A 76 -11.26 15.41 -10.01
N ASP A 77 -9.95 15.27 -9.82
CA ASP A 77 -9.00 15.04 -10.91
C ASP A 77 -8.85 13.54 -11.14
N GLY A 78 -9.73 12.98 -11.97
CA GLY A 78 -9.77 11.55 -12.26
C GLY A 78 -8.47 11.02 -12.87
N THR A 79 -7.81 11.82 -13.72
CA THR A 79 -6.53 11.44 -14.33
C THR A 79 -5.44 11.31 -13.26
N ALA A 80 -5.33 12.30 -12.36
CA ALA A 80 -4.37 12.23 -11.27
C ALA A 80 -4.68 11.10 -10.28
N VAL A 81 -5.96 10.80 -10.01
CA VAL A 81 -6.37 9.64 -9.20
C VAL A 81 -5.86 8.34 -9.84
N ILE A 82 -6.08 8.15 -11.14
CA ILE A 82 -5.65 6.93 -11.86
C ILE A 82 -4.13 6.79 -11.83
N LEU A 83 -3.37 7.88 -12.03
CA LEU A 83 -1.92 7.86 -11.99
C LEU A 83 -1.38 7.54 -10.59
N ALA A 84 -1.98 8.12 -9.55
CA ALA A 84 -1.62 7.80 -8.17
C ALA A 84 -1.95 6.34 -7.83
N PHE A 85 -3.10 5.84 -8.28
CA PHE A 85 -3.49 4.44 -8.09
C PHE A 85 -2.59 3.46 -8.83
N ALA A 86 -2.16 3.78 -10.06
CA ALA A 86 -1.18 2.99 -10.80
C ALA A 86 0.17 2.94 -10.07
N THR A 87 0.62 4.08 -9.52
CA THR A 87 1.84 4.14 -8.70
C THR A 87 1.75 3.21 -7.48
N LEU A 88 0.60 3.23 -6.79
CA LEU A 88 0.32 2.36 -5.66
C LEU A 88 0.37 0.87 -6.05
N GLN A 89 -0.36 0.47 -7.11
CA GLN A 89 -0.37 -0.92 -7.58
C GLN A 89 1.03 -1.42 -7.94
N ASN A 90 1.81 -0.58 -8.62
CA ASN A 90 3.19 -0.89 -8.96
C ASN A 90 4.08 -1.06 -7.73
N SER A 91 3.88 -0.26 -6.67
CA SER A 91 4.59 -0.42 -5.40
C SER A 91 4.25 -1.75 -4.72
N CYS A 92 2.96 -2.11 -4.66
CA CYS A 92 2.50 -3.40 -4.12
C CYS A 92 3.13 -4.57 -4.87
N LEU A 93 3.07 -4.55 -6.21
CA LEU A 93 3.64 -5.60 -7.04
C LEU A 93 5.16 -5.71 -6.85
N ALA A 94 5.86 -4.58 -6.79
CA ALA A 94 7.31 -4.56 -6.59
C ALA A 94 7.69 -5.13 -5.22
N CYS A 95 7.03 -4.71 -4.14
CA CYS A 95 7.27 -5.27 -2.81
C CYS A 95 7.01 -6.78 -2.79
N HIS A 96 5.89 -7.22 -3.36
CA HIS A 96 5.55 -8.64 -3.40
C HIS A 96 6.56 -9.48 -4.19
N LYS A 97 7.01 -9.00 -5.35
CA LYS A 97 8.03 -9.69 -6.15
C LYS A 97 9.37 -9.84 -5.42
N ASN A 98 9.75 -8.87 -4.61
CA ASN A 98 11.04 -8.89 -3.93
C ASN A 98 11.00 -9.63 -2.59
N PHE A 99 9.89 -9.60 -1.86
CA PHE A 99 9.87 -10.01 -0.45
C PHE A 99 8.78 -11.01 -0.08
N ARG A 100 7.67 -11.13 -0.81
CA ARG A 100 6.50 -11.88 -0.32
C ARG A 100 6.80 -13.36 -0.10
N LYS A 101 7.42 -14.03 -1.07
CA LYS A 101 7.68 -15.48 -0.99
C LYS A 101 8.61 -15.80 0.20
N SER A 102 9.79 -15.18 0.24
CA SER A 102 10.76 -15.40 1.32
C SER A 102 10.20 -15.02 2.70
N PHE A 103 9.42 -13.94 2.78
CA PHE A 103 8.73 -13.55 4.02
C PHE A 103 7.75 -14.63 4.48
N GLN A 104 6.91 -15.15 3.57
CA GLN A 104 5.95 -16.20 3.91
C GLN A 104 6.64 -17.50 4.35
N GLU A 105 7.69 -17.91 3.63
CA GLU A 105 8.50 -19.08 3.96
C GLU A 105 9.10 -18.96 5.37
N HIS A 106 9.66 -17.80 5.72
CA HIS A 106 10.29 -17.59 7.02
C HIS A 106 9.29 -17.49 8.18
N PHE A 107 8.16 -16.79 8.00
CA PHE A 107 7.25 -16.48 9.11
C PHE A 107 6.03 -17.41 9.22
N TYR A 108 5.66 -18.12 8.15
CA TYR A 108 4.40 -18.89 8.11
C TYR A 108 4.57 -20.36 7.70
N GLU A 109 5.60 -20.73 6.95
CA GLU A 109 5.79 -22.11 6.46
C GLU A 109 6.72 -22.97 7.35
N GLN A 110 7.39 -22.40 8.36
CA GLN A 110 8.16 -23.14 9.37
C GLN A 110 7.28 -23.78 10.46
N ARG A 111 6.10 -24.28 10.12
CA ARG A 111 5.22 -25.03 11.04
C ARG A 111 5.31 -26.53 10.84
#